data_AF-A0A7V2WSM0-F1
#
_entry.id   AF-A0A7V2WSM0-F1
#
_cell.length_a   1.000
_cell.length_b   1.000
_cell.length_c   1.000
_cell.angle_alpha   90.00
_cell.angle_beta   90.00
_cell.angle_gamma   90.00
#
_symmetry.space_group_name_H-M   'P 1'
#
loop_
_entity.id
_entity.type
_entity.pdbx_description
1 polymer ?
#
loop_
_entity_poly.entity_id
_entity_poly.type
_entity_poly.pdbx_seq_one_letter_code
_entity_poly.pdbx_strand_id
1 'polypeptide(L)'
;YRPVGLIRELMRIGKRVIVSFPNFSHWSIRLQVMFTGYAPKNKLLPYDWFDTPNIRVITINDFRKFARDLGYRVLREAAINTNHQAHFGRIVRIFPNLRATYGIFMIGKKGESWWL
;
A
#
# COMPACT_ATOMS: atom_id res chain seq x y z
N TYR A 1 10.88 -5.46 -11.45
CA TYR A 1 9.79 -4.81 -12.23
C TYR A 1 9.73 -3.30 -12.00
N ARG A 2 9.39 -2.50 -13.02
CA ARG A 2 9.37 -1.01 -13.01
C ARG A 2 7.98 -0.46 -12.61
N PRO A 3 7.72 -0.09 -11.34
CA PRO A 3 6.38 0.26 -10.85
C PRO A 3 5.78 1.48 -11.54
N VAL A 4 6.62 2.47 -11.90
CA VAL A 4 6.20 3.65 -12.67
C VAL A 4 5.61 3.24 -14.02
N GLY A 5 6.30 2.36 -14.75
CA GLY A 5 5.83 1.89 -16.07
C GLY A 5 4.51 1.13 -15.96
N LEU A 6 4.41 0.21 -14.99
CA LEU A 6 3.19 -0.54 -14.74
C LEU A 6 1.99 0.37 -14.46
N ILE A 7 2.13 1.32 -13.54
CA ILE A 7 1.04 2.22 -13.17
C ILE A 7 0.66 3.15 -14.33
N ARG A 8 1.63 3.62 -15.12
CA ARG A 8 1.36 4.41 -16.32
C ARG A 8 0.57 3.63 -17.36
N GLU A 9 0.91 2.37 -17.61
CA GLU A 9 0.16 1.51 -18.53
C GLU A 9 -1.25 1.22 -18.04
N LEU A 10 -1.40 0.90 -16.75
CA LEU A 10 -2.72 0.69 -16.14
C LEU A 10 -3.61 1.94 -16.26
N MET A 11 -3.04 3.12 -16.02
CA MET A 11 -3.75 4.41 -16.13
C MET A 11 -3.91 4.92 -17.57
N ARG A 12 -3.18 4.34 -18.54
CA ARG A 12 -3.38 4.60 -19.98
C ARG A 12 -4.65 3.92 -20.46
N ILE A 13 -4.89 2.68 -20.02
CA ILE A 13 -6.02 1.84 -20.43
C ILE A 13 -7.26 2.12 -19.56
N GLY A 14 -7.07 2.21 -18.24
CA GLY A 14 -8.15 2.38 -17.28
C GLY A 14 -8.44 3.85 -16.95
N LYS A 15 -9.74 4.19 -16.82
CA LYS A 15 -10.15 5.47 -16.23
C LYS A 15 -9.85 5.55 -14.73
N ARG A 16 -9.98 4.40 -14.03
CA ARG A 16 -9.72 4.23 -12.60
C ARG A 16 -8.98 2.93 -12.38
N VAL A 17 -7.98 2.94 -11.51
CA VAL A 17 -7.16 1.76 -11.19
C VAL A 17 -7.16 1.54 -9.70
N ILE A 18 -7.33 0.28 -9.28
CA ILE A 18 -7.24 -0.12 -7.87
C ILE A 18 -5.86 -0.74 -7.64
N VAL A 19 -5.17 -0.28 -6.60
CA VAL A 19 -3.86 -0.79 -6.18
C VAL A 19 -3.94 -1.18 -4.71
N SER A 20 -3.49 -2.39 -4.37
CA SER A 20 -3.37 -2.86 -3.00
C SER A 20 -1.95 -3.31 -2.70
N PHE A 21 -1.49 -3.06 -1.47
CA PHE A 21 -0.16 -3.46 -1.01
C PHE A 21 -0.12 -3.59 0.52
N PRO A 22 0.77 -4.46 1.06
CA PRO A 22 1.01 -4.52 2.50
C PRO A 22 1.67 -3.22 2.98
N ASN A 23 1.21 -2.70 4.12
CA ASN A 23 1.70 -1.46 4.70
C ASN A 23 2.87 -1.75 5.66
N PHE A 24 4.08 -1.46 5.21
CA PHE A 24 5.29 -1.80 5.96
C PHE A 24 5.59 -0.90 7.17
N SER A 25 4.89 0.22 7.33
CA SER A 25 5.01 1.05 8.54
C SER A 25 4.14 0.59 9.70
N HIS A 26 3.50 -0.57 9.59
CA HIS A 26 2.73 -1.17 10.68
C HIS A 26 3.59 -1.30 11.96
N TRP A 27 2.99 -1.01 13.11
CA TRP A 27 3.69 -0.95 14.40
C TRP A 27 4.44 -2.24 14.72
N SER A 28 3.90 -3.41 14.37
CA SER A 28 4.56 -4.69 14.65
C SER A 28 5.91 -4.83 13.93
N ILE A 29 6.00 -4.33 12.70
CA ILE A 29 7.24 -4.33 11.91
C ILE A 29 8.25 -3.39 12.54
N ARG A 30 7.82 -2.19 12.94
CA ARG A 30 8.68 -1.20 13.60
C ARG A 30 9.23 -1.70 14.93
N LEU A 31 8.37 -2.29 15.77
CA LEU A 31 8.80 -2.84 17.06
C LEU A 31 9.74 -4.03 16.88
N GLN A 32 9.50 -4.91 15.91
CA GLN A 32 10.41 -6.02 15.64
C GLN A 32 11.81 -5.51 15.31
N VAL A 33 11.94 -4.60 14.35
CA VAL A 33 13.25 -4.02 14.00
C VAL A 33 13.88 -3.27 15.18
N MET A 34 13.07 -2.53 15.95
CA MET A 34 13.56 -1.78 17.11
C MET A 34 14.11 -2.67 18.23
N PHE A 35 13.45 -3.80 18.53
CA PHE A 35 13.82 -4.68 19.64
C PHE A 35 14.77 -5.82 19.24
N THR A 36 14.73 -6.30 18.00
CA THR A 36 15.59 -7.40 17.55
C THR A 36 16.78 -6.93 16.72
N GLY A 37 16.67 -5.77 16.05
CA GLY A 37 17.68 -5.27 15.11
C GLY A 37 17.72 -6.01 13.77
N TYR A 38 16.86 -7.01 13.56
CA TYR A 38 16.85 -7.83 12.35
C TYR A 38 15.70 -7.47 11.40
N ALA A 39 15.91 -7.75 10.12
CA ALA A 39 14.84 -7.65 9.12
C ALA A 39 13.62 -8.50 9.56
N PRO A 40 12.41 -7.96 9.44
CA PRO A 40 11.22 -8.63 9.94
C PRO A 40 10.86 -9.84 9.09
N LYS A 41 10.93 -11.04 9.68
CA LYS A 41 10.37 -12.27 9.11
C LYS A 41 8.98 -12.51 9.70
N ASN A 42 7.94 -12.38 8.89
CA ASN A 42 6.56 -12.53 9.34
C ASN A 42 5.66 -12.97 8.18
N LYS A 43 4.35 -13.11 8.41
CA LYS A 43 3.40 -13.56 7.38
C LYS A 43 3.32 -12.64 6.14
N LEU A 44 3.64 -11.35 6.27
CA LEU A 44 3.71 -10.38 5.17
C LEU A 44 5.09 -10.35 4.48
N LEU A 45 6.13 -10.80 5.18
CA LEU A 45 7.52 -10.93 4.71
C LEU A 45 8.04 -12.32 5.10
N PRO A 46 7.63 -13.39 4.39
CA PRO A 46 8.00 -14.75 4.78
C PRO A 46 9.44 -15.10 4.39
N TYR A 47 10.08 -14.26 3.57
CA TYR A 47 11.42 -14.48 3.02
C TYR A 47 12.50 -13.85 3.89
N ASP A 48 13.69 -14.44 3.84
CA ASP A 48 14.89 -13.81 4.39
C ASP A 48 15.27 -12.60 3.54
N TRP A 49 15.89 -11.59 4.16
CA TRP A 49 16.16 -10.31 3.51
C TRP A 49 17.06 -10.45 2.26
N PHE A 50 17.93 -11.46 2.25
CA PHE A 50 18.85 -11.74 1.14
C PHE A 50 18.23 -12.59 0.02
N ASP A 51 17.06 -13.20 0.25
CA ASP A 51 16.36 -14.07 -0.72
C ASP A 51 14.94 -13.57 -1.01
N THR A 52 14.71 -12.27 -0.86
CA THR A 52 13.38 -11.68 -0.99
C THR A 52 13.02 -11.42 -2.47
N PRO A 53 11.95 -12.03 -3.02
CA PRO A 53 11.59 -11.87 -4.43
C PRO A 53 10.93 -10.52 -4.70
N ASN A 54 11.65 -9.55 -5.29
CA ASN A 54 11.12 -8.26 -5.80
C ASN A 54 10.13 -7.51 -4.84
N ILE A 55 10.20 -7.73 -3.52
CA ILE A 55 9.31 -7.11 -2.55
C ILE A 55 9.73 -5.67 -2.35
N ARG A 56 8.77 -4.75 -2.54
CA ARG A 56 8.99 -3.33 -2.29
C ARG A 56 8.41 -2.97 -0.94
N VAL A 57 9.29 -2.55 -0.03
CA VAL A 57 8.91 -1.98 1.27
C VAL A 57 8.31 -0.60 0.99
N ILE A 58 6.99 -0.48 1.14
CA ILE A 58 6.23 0.74 0.84
C ILE A 58 5.22 1.05 1.95
N THR A 59 5.08 2.32 2.30
CA THR A 59 4.06 2.79 3.24
C THR A 59 2.85 3.40 2.52
N ILE A 60 1.74 3.57 3.23
CA ILE A 60 0.57 4.29 2.72
C ILE A 60 0.98 5.71 2.27
N ASN A 61 1.85 6.37 3.03
CA ASN A 61 2.32 7.71 2.70
C ASN A 61 3.20 7.74 1.44
N ASP A 62 4.06 6.74 1.26
CA ASP A 62 4.88 6.61 0.06
C ASP A 62 3.99 6.46 -1.18
N PHE A 63 2.96 5.61 -1.12
CA PHE A 63 2.05 5.44 -2.25
C PHE A 63 1.24 6.71 -2.56
N ARG A 64 0.78 7.42 -1.53
CA ARG A 64 0.11 8.72 -1.72
C ARG A 64 1.03 9.72 -2.41
N LYS A 65 2.30 9.80 -2.01
CA LYS A 65 3.30 10.66 -2.65
C LYS A 65 3.54 10.21 -4.10
N PHE A 66 3.77 8.93 -4.31
CA PHE A 66 4.01 8.33 -5.62
C PHE A 66 2.87 8.60 -6.61
N ALA A 67 1.61 8.43 -6.20
CA ALA A 67 0.45 8.74 -7.04
C ALA A 67 0.41 10.22 -7.44
N ARG A 68 0.69 11.13 -6.50
CA ARG A 68 0.75 12.57 -6.78
C ARG A 68 1.89 12.94 -7.73
N ASP A 69 3.08 12.37 -7.51
CA ASP A 69 4.26 12.62 -8.33
C ASP A 69 4.06 12.15 -9.78
N LEU A 70 3.23 11.12 -9.99
CA LEU A 70 2.83 10.66 -11.32
C LEU A 70 1.66 11.45 -11.93
N GLY A 71 1.13 12.46 -11.24
CA GLY A 71 0.02 13.29 -11.71
C GLY A 71 -1.36 12.66 -11.56
N TYR A 72 -1.49 11.59 -10.75
CA TYR A 72 -2.76 10.93 -10.47
C TYR A 72 -3.39 11.42 -9.16
N ARG A 73 -4.71 11.33 -9.07
CA ARG A 73 -5.48 11.64 -7.86
C ARG A 73 -5.90 10.34 -7.17
N VAL A 74 -5.74 10.27 -5.86
CA VAL A 74 -6.38 9.25 -5.03
C VAL A 74 -7.86 9.63 -4.90
N LEU A 75 -8.74 8.80 -5.49
CA LEU A 75 -10.19 8.99 -5.47
C LEU A 75 -10.82 8.39 -4.21
N ARG A 76 -10.35 7.19 -3.84
CA ARG A 76 -10.75 6.49 -2.62
C ARG A 76 -9.55 5.78 -2.03
N GLU A 77 -9.49 5.73 -0.72
CA GLU A 77 -8.52 4.92 0.00
C GLU A 77 -9.22 4.16 1.12
N ALA A 78 -8.78 2.93 1.34
CA ALA A 78 -9.17 2.12 2.48
C ALA A 78 -7.90 1.52 3.07
N ALA A 79 -7.62 1.87 4.31
CA ALA A 79 -6.57 1.23 5.09
C ALA A 79 -7.23 0.10 5.87
N ILE A 80 -6.85 -1.15 5.64
CA ILE A 80 -7.53 -2.30 6.25
C ILE A 80 -6.61 -3.01 7.23
N ASN A 81 -7.21 -3.51 8.31
CA ASN A 81 -6.59 -4.53 9.12
C ASN A 81 -7.25 -5.87 8.79
N THR A 82 -6.57 -6.69 7.99
CA THR A 82 -7.01 -8.05 7.68
C THR A 82 -6.37 -9.02 8.66
N ASN A 83 -7.19 -9.71 9.45
CA ASN A 83 -6.82 -11.03 9.94
C ASN A 83 -7.13 -12.01 8.80
N HIS A 84 -6.19 -12.89 8.42
CA HIS A 84 -6.32 -13.79 7.26
C HIS A 84 -7.56 -14.71 7.27
N GLN A 85 -8.31 -14.77 8.38
CA GLN A 85 -9.57 -15.53 8.55
C GLN A 85 -10.83 -14.65 8.51
N ALA A 86 -10.70 -13.32 8.36
CA ALA A 86 -11.83 -12.41 8.35
C ALA A 86 -12.27 -12.12 6.91
N HIS A 87 -13.51 -12.52 6.59
CA HIS A 87 -14.19 -12.14 5.33
C HIS A 87 -14.44 -10.62 5.21
N PHE A 88 -14.22 -9.85 6.29
CA PHE A 88 -14.43 -8.41 6.36
C PHE A 88 -13.18 -7.71 6.95
N GLY A 89 -12.58 -6.80 6.19
CA GLY A 89 -11.50 -5.94 6.67
C GLY A 89 -12.04 -4.72 7.41
N ARG A 90 -11.50 -4.41 8.60
CA ARG A 90 -11.89 -3.19 9.33
C ARG A 90 -11.16 -1.98 8.75
N ILE A 91 -11.90 -0.96 8.33
CA ILE A 91 -11.31 0.31 7.87
C ILE A 91 -10.67 1.03 9.06
N VAL A 92 -9.36 1.23 8.98
CA VAL A 92 -8.55 1.96 9.95
C VAL A 92 -8.58 3.44 9.59
N ARG A 93 -9.37 4.22 10.33
CA ARG A 93 -9.49 5.68 10.10
C ARG A 93 -8.43 6.50 10.82
N ILE A 94 -7.90 6.00 11.93
CA ILE A 94 -6.98 6.75 12.81
C ILE A 94 -5.57 6.16 12.69
N PHE A 95 -4.56 6.99 12.43
CA PHE A 95 -3.16 6.58 12.19
C PHE A 95 -3.01 5.36 11.25
N PRO A 96 -3.56 5.41 10.02
CA PRO A 96 -3.57 4.28 9.10
C PRO A 96 -2.16 3.77 8.77
N ASN A 97 -1.18 4.69 8.66
CA ASN A 97 0.21 4.33 8.39
C ASN A 97 0.81 3.43 9.49
N LEU A 98 0.38 3.61 10.75
CA LEU A 98 0.89 2.84 11.89
C LEU A 98 0.08 1.57 12.17
N ARG A 99 -1.24 1.57 11.89
CA ARG A 99 -2.18 0.53 12.33
C ARG A 99 -2.78 -0.34 11.25
N ALA A 100 -2.72 0.05 9.99
CA ALA A 100 -3.24 -0.77 8.91
C ALA A 100 -2.20 -1.79 8.47
N THR A 101 -2.63 -3.01 8.14
CA THR A 101 -1.77 -4.05 7.57
C THR A 101 -1.71 -3.95 6.05
N TYR A 102 -2.75 -3.41 5.41
CA TYR A 102 -2.77 -3.16 3.97
C TYR A 102 -3.34 -1.77 3.65
N GLY A 103 -2.86 -1.19 2.55
CA GLY A 103 -3.47 -0.05 1.89
C GLY A 103 -4.15 -0.47 0.59
N ILE A 104 -5.38 -0.02 0.37
CA ILE A 104 -6.11 -0.15 -0.88
C ILE A 104 -6.42 1.25 -1.38
N PHE A 105 -6.06 1.53 -2.63
CA PHE A 105 -6.20 2.84 -3.25
C PHE A 105 -6.87 2.71 -4.59
N MET A 106 -7.87 3.56 -4.84
CA MET A 106 -8.39 3.82 -6.17
C MET A 106 -7.78 5.14 -6.67
N ILE A 107 -7.05 5.08 -7.78
CA ILE A 107 -6.46 6.26 -8.42
C ILE A 107 -7.17 6.58 -9.74
N GLY A 108 -7.17 7.86 -10.11
CA GLY A 108 -7.79 8.39 -11.33
C GLY A 108 -6.99 9.55 -11.91
N LYS A 109 -7.32 9.98 -13.15
CA LYS A 109 -6.70 11.15 -13.78
C LYS A 109 -7.15 12.45 -13.08
N LYS A 110 -6.23 13.42 -12.98
CA LYS A 110 -6.50 14.73 -12.39
C LYS A 110 -7.39 15.54 -13.35
N GLY A 111 -8.67 15.70 -13.04
CA GLY A 111 -9.63 16.45 -13.86
C GLY A 111 -11.02 15.81 -14.00
N GLU A 112 -11.17 14.53 -13.70
CA GLU A 112 -12.50 13.88 -13.63
C GLU A 112 -13.18 14.22 -12.29
N SER A 113 -13.91 15.32 -12.25
CA SER A 113 -14.85 15.67 -11.18
C SER A 113 -16.21 15.08 -11.51
N TRP A 114 -16.70 14.13 -10.71
CA TRP A 114 -18.02 13.54 -10.86
C TRP A 114 -18.84 13.84 -9.60
N TRP A 115 -19.39 15.06 -9.57
CA TRP A 115 -20.65 15.36 -8.87
C TRP A 115 -21.75 15.38 -9.94
N LEU A 116 -22.06 14.22 -10.51
CA LEU A 116 -23.25 13.94 -11.29
C LEU A 116 -23.64 12.48 -11.02
#